data_AF-A0A3N0AH13-F1
#
_entry.id   AF-A0A3N0AH13-F1
#
_cell.length_a   1.000
_cell.length_b   1.000
_cell.length_c   1.000
_cell.angle_alpha   90.00
_cell.angle_beta   90.00
_cell.angle_gamma   90.00
#
_symmetry.space_group_name_H-M   'P 1'
#
loop_
_entity.id
_entity.type
_entity.pdbx_description
1 polymer ?
#
loop_
_entity_poly.entity_id
_entity_poly.type
_entity_poly.pdbx_seq_one_letter_code
_entity_poly.pdbx_strand_id
1 'polypeptide(L)'
;MAILFGVVAIVGVISWAIVKSDELSGIGRTVKKGSFRHPHGRLVATHCESAAEDVPYGARLLKRVPVFTSLLTLVVAIVGLVMEANGIVAGVVVVDVVASGVVVVLMAGECILRLAKGMQRFSVFIVVVFAGLLLSTACSMFATAMGGGAESFIVVVSRTVSSVAGCALGCALAAAAFREPARFKRRFEDGYENEIAVSPHSAVYKAYREFMVGKKAWESGRRQD
;
A
#
# COMPACT_ATOMS: atom_id res chain seq x y z
N MET A 1 10.86 -8.88 -21.54
CA MET A 1 10.69 -8.00 -20.35
C MET A 1 9.92 -6.70 -20.67
N ALA A 2 10.35 -5.86 -21.63
CA ALA A 2 9.67 -4.60 -21.94
C ALA A 2 8.20 -4.74 -22.40
N ILE A 3 7.90 -5.73 -23.24
CA ILE A 3 6.53 -5.98 -23.74
C ILE A 3 5.58 -6.41 -22.60
N LEU A 4 6.04 -7.29 -21.71
CA LEU A 4 5.30 -7.70 -20.51
C LEU A 4 5.02 -6.52 -19.57
N PHE A 5 6.02 -5.65 -19.37
CA PHE A 5 5.84 -4.43 -18.57
C PHE A 5 4.80 -3.48 -19.19
N GLY A 6 4.85 -3.30 -20.51
CA GLY A 6 3.86 -2.50 -21.25
C GLY A 6 2.44 -3.03 -21.11
N VAL A 7 2.23 -4.34 -21.25
CA VAL A 7 0.91 -4.97 -21.09
C VAL A 7 0.38 -4.81 -19.66
N VAL A 8 1.21 -5.06 -18.64
CA VAL A 8 0.82 -4.91 -17.23
C VAL A 8 0.47 -3.46 -16.90
N ALA A 9 1.23 -2.49 -17.43
CA ALA A 9 0.94 -1.07 -17.25
C ALA A 9 -0.41 -0.68 -17.87
N ILE A 10 -0.68 -1.10 -19.12
CA ILE A 10 -1.95 -0.80 -19.81
C ILE A 10 -3.13 -1.41 -19.05
N VAL A 11 -3.05 -2.70 -18.66
CA VAL A 11 -4.10 -3.36 -17.89
C VAL A 11 -4.31 -2.65 -16.55
N GLY A 12 -3.23 -2.27 -15.86
CA GLY A 12 -3.31 -1.52 -14.60
C GLY A 12 -4.01 -0.17 -14.75
N VAL A 13 -3.70 0.58 -15.81
CA VAL A 13 -4.34 1.87 -16.11
C VAL A 13 -5.83 1.70 -16.45
N ILE A 14 -6.17 0.69 -17.26
CA ILE A 14 -7.57 0.40 -17.62
C ILE A 14 -8.36 -0.03 -16.38
N SER A 15 -7.83 -0.95 -15.57
CA SER A 15 -8.46 -1.37 -14.32
C SER A 15 -8.66 -0.19 -13.37
N TRP A 16 -7.66 0.70 -13.24
CA TRP A 16 -7.78 1.92 -12.45
C TRP A 16 -8.90 2.84 -12.97
N ALA A 17 -8.98 3.03 -14.30
CA ALA A 17 -10.02 3.85 -14.92
C ALA A 17 -11.43 3.27 -14.70
N ILE A 18 -11.59 1.95 -14.78
CA ILE A 18 -12.87 1.26 -14.53
C ILE A 18 -13.30 1.45 -13.07
N VAL A 19 -12.40 1.19 -12.11
CA VAL A 19 -12.68 1.37 -10.67
C VAL A 19 -13.05 2.84 -10.38
N LYS A 20 -12.32 3.79 -10.97
CA LYS A 20 -12.63 5.21 -10.81
C LYS A 20 -13.96 5.62 -11.43
N SER A 21 -14.32 5.03 -12.56
CA SER A 21 -15.62 5.28 -13.19
C SER A 21 -16.77 4.77 -12.32
N ASP A 22 -16.61 3.61 -11.67
CA ASP A 22 -17.63 3.07 -10.75
C ASP A 22 -17.76 3.88 -9.46
N GLU A 23 -16.64 4.35 -8.89
CA GLU A 23 -16.65 5.27 -7.73
C GLU A 23 -17.43 6.56 -8.02
N LEU A 24 -17.37 7.06 -9.25
CA LEU A 24 -18.06 8.28 -9.68
C LEU A 24 -19.50 8.04 -10.15
N SER A 25 -19.98 6.79 -10.16
CA SER A 25 -21.31 6.46 -10.66
C SER A 25 -22.40 7.13 -9.82
N GLY A 26 -23.33 7.82 -10.50
CA GLY A 26 -24.48 8.49 -9.89
C GLY A 26 -24.18 9.86 -9.29
N ILE A 27 -22.93 10.31 -9.27
CA ILE A 27 -22.52 11.62 -8.74
C ILE A 27 -22.61 12.68 -9.84
N GLY A 28 -23.56 13.62 -9.73
CA GLY A 28 -23.72 14.73 -10.67
C GLY A 28 -25.15 15.27 -10.77
N ARG A 29 -25.31 16.48 -11.35
CA ARG A 29 -26.62 17.14 -11.51
C ARG A 29 -27.45 16.62 -12.70
N THR A 30 -26.82 15.99 -13.68
CA THR A 30 -27.46 15.49 -14.90
C THR A 30 -27.08 14.03 -15.14
N VAL A 31 -27.70 13.11 -14.38
CA VAL A 31 -27.47 11.67 -14.52
C VAL A 31 -28.70 11.05 -15.19
N LYS A 32 -28.53 10.52 -16.41
CA LYS A 32 -29.60 9.81 -17.13
C LYS A 32 -29.47 8.30 -16.86
N LYS A 33 -30.53 7.71 -16.31
CA LYS A 33 -30.62 6.26 -16.05
C LYS A 33 -30.45 5.45 -17.35
N GLY A 34 -29.74 4.33 -17.28
CA GLY A 34 -29.54 3.42 -18.42
C GLY A 34 -28.34 3.75 -19.32
N SER A 35 -27.47 4.68 -18.93
CA SER A 35 -26.17 4.89 -19.60
C SER A 35 -25.12 3.91 -19.07
N PHE A 36 -24.16 3.52 -19.92
CA PHE A 36 -23.01 2.67 -19.52
C PHE A 36 -22.24 3.23 -18.31
N ARG A 37 -22.23 4.55 -18.14
CA ARG A 37 -21.57 5.23 -17.00
C ARG A 37 -22.42 5.25 -15.72
N HIS A 38 -23.75 5.11 -15.85
CA HIS A 38 -24.73 5.27 -14.78
C HIS A 38 -25.88 4.26 -14.93
N PRO A 39 -25.60 2.96 -14.74
CA PRO A 39 -26.60 1.90 -14.95
C PRO A 39 -27.83 2.09 -14.04
N HIS A 40 -27.60 2.52 -12.80
CA HIS A 40 -28.62 2.65 -11.75
C HIS A 40 -29.21 4.06 -11.60
N GLY A 41 -28.79 5.02 -12.44
CA GLY A 41 -29.24 6.41 -12.34
C GLY A 41 -28.49 7.22 -11.27
N ARG A 42 -29.15 8.25 -10.73
CA ARG A 42 -28.49 9.18 -9.79
C ARG A 42 -28.32 8.56 -8.40
N LEU A 43 -27.26 8.97 -7.72
CA LEU A 43 -27.07 8.69 -6.30
C LEU A 43 -28.06 9.50 -5.47
N VAL A 44 -28.80 8.83 -4.60
CA VAL A 44 -29.86 9.43 -3.78
C VAL A 44 -29.42 9.66 -2.34
N ALA A 45 -28.80 8.64 -1.74
CA ALA A 45 -28.37 8.67 -0.36
C ALA A 45 -27.14 7.79 -0.17
N THR A 46 -26.33 8.14 0.80
CA THR A 46 -25.20 7.33 1.26
C THR A 46 -25.27 7.14 2.77
N HIS A 47 -24.82 5.98 3.25
CA HIS A 47 -24.66 5.72 4.68
C HIS A 47 -23.23 5.28 4.95
N CYS A 48 -22.55 5.93 5.89
CA CYS A 48 -21.19 5.56 6.26
C CYS A 48 -21.24 4.46 7.32
N GLU A 49 -20.82 3.25 6.93
CA GLU A 49 -20.78 2.10 7.83
C GLU A 49 -19.53 2.11 8.69
N SER A 50 -18.41 2.56 8.11
CA SER A 50 -17.14 2.69 8.81
C SER A 50 -16.47 3.98 8.39
N ALA A 51 -16.19 4.83 9.38
CA ALA A 51 -15.44 6.06 9.18
C ALA A 51 -13.99 5.74 8.80
N ALA A 52 -13.35 6.66 8.07
CA ALA A 52 -11.94 6.53 7.75
C ALA A 52 -11.08 6.60 9.03
N GLU A 53 -9.96 5.90 9.01
CA GLU A 53 -8.98 5.95 10.09
C GLU A 53 -8.40 7.37 10.27
N ASP A 54 -8.65 7.96 11.44
CA ASP A 54 -8.19 9.31 11.81
C ASP A 54 -6.88 9.30 12.63
N VAL A 55 -6.12 8.21 12.55
CA VAL A 55 -4.84 8.08 13.25
C VAL A 55 -3.79 8.96 12.54
N PRO A 56 -2.96 9.74 13.26
CA PRO A 56 -1.90 10.52 12.64
C PRO A 56 -0.85 9.63 11.95
N TYR A 57 -0.19 10.15 10.92
CA TYR A 57 0.76 9.37 10.11
C TYR A 57 1.90 8.77 10.93
N GLY A 58 2.47 9.52 11.88
CA GLY A 58 3.56 9.03 12.73
C GLY A 58 3.17 7.82 13.58
N ALA A 59 1.96 7.83 14.15
CA ALA A 59 1.45 6.69 14.91
C ALA A 59 1.18 5.47 14.00
N ARG A 60 0.69 5.69 12.77
CA ARG A 60 0.59 4.61 11.77
C ARG A 60 1.96 4.05 11.43
N LEU A 61 2.95 4.89 11.16
CA LEU A 61 4.29 4.47 10.79
C LEU A 61 4.88 3.53 11.86
N LEU A 62 4.88 3.97 13.13
CA LEU A 62 5.39 3.18 14.24
C LEU A 62 4.71 1.80 14.36
N LYS A 63 3.39 1.75 14.12
CA LYS A 63 2.63 0.49 14.14
C LYS A 63 2.99 -0.44 12.98
N ARG A 64 3.42 0.09 11.83
CA ARG A 64 3.68 -0.65 10.58
C ARG A 64 5.14 -1.05 10.37
N VAL A 65 6.08 -0.59 11.20
CA VAL A 65 7.50 -0.96 11.08
C VAL A 65 7.67 -2.48 11.19
N PRO A 66 8.37 -3.14 10.26
CA PRO A 66 8.56 -4.59 10.28
C PRO A 66 9.69 -4.99 11.26
N VAL A 67 9.42 -4.87 12.56
CA VAL A 67 10.43 -5.05 13.63
C VAL A 67 10.95 -6.50 13.68
N PHE A 68 10.09 -7.50 13.52
CA PHE A 68 10.50 -8.89 13.69
C PHE A 68 11.39 -9.36 12.54
N THR A 69 10.95 -9.11 11.31
CA THR A 69 11.70 -9.48 10.11
C THR A 69 12.96 -8.64 9.94
N SER A 70 12.97 -7.37 10.35
CA SER A 70 14.20 -6.56 10.34
C SER A 70 15.24 -7.07 11.33
N LEU A 71 14.85 -7.39 12.57
CA LEU A 71 15.75 -8.00 13.56
C LEU A 71 16.29 -9.35 13.09
N LEU A 72 15.42 -10.23 12.58
CA LEU A 72 15.83 -11.53 12.06
C LEU A 72 16.83 -11.38 10.91
N THR A 73 16.54 -10.48 9.96
CA THR A 73 17.42 -10.21 8.82
C THR A 73 18.77 -9.66 9.29
N LEU A 74 18.78 -8.77 10.28
CA LEU A 74 20.00 -8.20 10.83
C LEU A 74 20.86 -9.28 11.49
N VAL A 75 20.26 -10.19 12.26
CA VAL A 75 20.98 -11.32 12.86
C VAL A 75 21.58 -12.22 11.79
N VAL A 76 20.81 -12.58 10.76
CA VAL A 76 21.30 -13.42 9.64
C VAL A 76 22.44 -12.71 8.90
N ALA A 77 22.33 -11.40 8.67
CA ALA A 77 23.38 -10.62 8.05
C ALA A 77 24.67 -10.59 8.89
N ILE A 78 24.57 -10.38 10.21
CA ILE A 78 25.72 -10.36 11.12
C ILE A 78 26.40 -11.74 11.14
N VAL A 79 25.63 -12.82 11.30
CA VAL A 79 26.17 -14.19 11.29
C VAL A 79 26.89 -14.47 9.98
N GLY A 80 26.26 -14.10 8.87
CA GLY A 80 26.85 -14.21 7.55
C GLY A 80 28.18 -13.47 7.42
N LEU A 81 28.22 -12.21 7.82
CA LEU A 81 29.43 -11.37 7.78
C LEU A 81 30.55 -11.94 8.68
N VAL A 82 30.21 -12.51 9.84
CA VAL A 82 31.17 -13.17 10.73
C VAL A 82 31.70 -14.45 10.10
N MET A 83 30.84 -15.26 9.48
CA MET A 83 31.27 -16.48 8.78
C MET A 83 32.20 -16.16 7.61
N GLU A 84 31.91 -15.09 6.87
CA GLU A 84 32.76 -14.58 5.80
C GLU A 84 34.12 -14.10 6.33
N ALA A 85 34.14 -13.29 7.40
CA ALA A 85 35.36 -12.80 8.01
C ALA A 85 36.28 -13.93 8.53
N ASN A 86 35.69 -15.08 8.91
CA ASN A 86 36.42 -16.27 9.35
C ASN A 86 36.73 -17.25 8.19
N GLY A 87 36.41 -16.91 6.94
CA GLY A 87 36.67 -17.76 5.78
C GLY A 87 35.82 -19.03 5.70
N ILE A 88 34.74 -19.13 6.47
CA ILE A 88 33.85 -20.30 6.54
C ILE A 88 32.92 -20.36 5.32
N VAL A 89 32.53 -19.19 4.80
CA VAL A 89 31.61 -19.05 3.66
C VAL A 89 32.19 -18.03 2.69
N ALA A 90 32.06 -18.28 1.38
CA ALA A 90 32.44 -17.29 0.37
C ALA A 90 31.53 -16.06 0.48
N GLY A 91 32.12 -14.85 0.52
CA GLY A 91 31.44 -13.57 0.82
C GLY A 91 30.26 -13.16 -0.05
N VAL A 92 29.98 -13.94 -1.09
CA VAL A 92 28.87 -13.73 -2.01
C VAL A 92 27.50 -14.09 -1.39
N VAL A 93 27.43 -15.02 -0.43
CA VAL A 93 26.15 -15.60 0.02
C VAL A 93 25.27 -14.61 0.80
N VAL A 94 25.86 -13.74 1.61
CA VAL A 94 25.11 -12.85 2.52
C VAL A 94 24.60 -11.62 1.78
N VAL A 95 25.45 -11.05 0.93
CA VAL A 95 25.11 -9.94 0.05
C VAL A 95 24.07 -10.39 -0.99
N ASP A 96 24.20 -11.60 -1.53
CA ASP A 96 23.22 -12.15 -2.48
C ASP A 96 21.86 -12.41 -1.84
N VAL A 97 21.80 -12.90 -0.60
CA VAL A 97 20.51 -13.10 0.09
C VAL A 97 19.82 -11.77 0.37
N VAL A 98 20.54 -10.72 0.75
CA VAL A 98 19.97 -9.38 0.94
C VAL A 98 19.60 -8.73 -0.40
N ALA A 99 20.39 -8.95 -1.45
CA ALA A 99 20.13 -8.46 -2.81
C ALA A 99 19.04 -9.24 -3.57
N SER A 100 18.74 -10.47 -3.15
CA SER A 100 17.78 -11.38 -3.82
C SER A 100 16.32 -10.90 -3.79
N GLY A 101 16.01 -9.83 -3.05
CA GLY A 101 14.66 -9.33 -2.85
C GLY A 101 13.82 -10.16 -1.88
N VAL A 102 14.29 -11.33 -1.43
CA VAL A 102 13.61 -12.20 -0.46
C VAL A 102 13.40 -11.47 0.87
N VAL A 103 14.41 -10.74 1.33
CA VAL A 103 14.32 -9.92 2.56
C VAL A 103 13.19 -8.89 2.47
N VAL A 104 13.07 -8.20 1.32
CA VAL A 104 12.02 -7.19 1.12
C VAL A 104 10.64 -7.83 1.11
N VAL A 105 10.51 -9.01 0.51
CA VAL A 105 9.26 -9.78 0.50
C VAL A 105 8.82 -10.13 1.92
N LEU A 106 9.73 -10.58 2.78
CA LEU A 106 9.42 -10.90 4.17
C LEU A 106 9.02 -9.65 4.96
N MET A 107 9.77 -8.55 4.83
CA MET A 107 9.46 -7.29 5.49
C MET A 107 8.12 -6.69 5.03
N ALA A 108 7.86 -6.72 3.72
CA ALA A 108 6.58 -6.31 3.17
C ALA A 108 5.45 -7.19 3.68
N GLY A 109 5.67 -8.51 3.80
CA GLY A 109 4.73 -9.45 4.39
C GLY A 109 4.34 -9.05 5.82
N GLU A 110 5.31 -8.75 6.67
CA GLU A 110 5.04 -8.27 8.03
C GLU A 110 4.29 -6.93 8.04
N CYS A 111 4.67 -5.98 7.18
CA CYS A 111 3.96 -4.70 7.05
C CYS A 111 2.48 -4.91 6.64
N ILE A 112 2.21 -5.82 5.69
CA ILE A 112 0.86 -6.16 5.27
C ILE A 112 0.07 -6.86 6.37
N LEU A 113 0.67 -7.81 7.10
CA LEU A 113 0.01 -8.48 8.22
C LEU A 113 -0.41 -7.51 9.31
N ARG A 114 0.35 -6.41 9.49
CA ARG A 114 -0.02 -5.35 10.40
C ARG A 114 -1.23 -4.56 9.87
N LEU A 115 -1.42 -4.39 8.56
CA LEU A 115 -2.55 -3.67 7.96
C LEU A 115 -3.91 -4.30 8.34
N ALA A 116 -4.95 -3.47 8.26
CA ALA A 116 -6.32 -3.92 8.39
C ALA A 116 -6.67 -4.97 7.34
N LYS A 117 -7.53 -5.95 7.69
CA LYS A 117 -7.94 -7.04 6.79
C LYS A 117 -8.41 -6.56 5.41
N GLY A 118 -9.14 -5.43 5.35
CA GLY A 118 -9.62 -4.87 4.08
C GLY A 118 -8.53 -4.35 3.13
N MET A 119 -7.33 -4.10 3.67
CA MET A 119 -6.15 -3.57 2.97
C MET A 119 -5.07 -4.62 2.70
N GLN A 120 -5.25 -5.85 3.18
CA GLN A 120 -4.36 -6.99 2.92
C GLN A 120 -4.57 -7.54 1.50
N ARG A 121 -4.29 -6.71 0.49
CA ARG A 121 -4.45 -7.03 -0.92
C ARG A 121 -3.08 -7.22 -1.57
N PHE A 122 -3.03 -8.11 -2.56
CA PHE A 122 -1.81 -8.36 -3.33
C PHE A 122 -1.27 -7.08 -4.01
N SER A 123 -2.15 -6.19 -4.48
CA SER A 123 -1.74 -4.91 -5.06
C SER A 123 -1.02 -4.00 -4.06
N VAL A 124 -1.52 -3.92 -2.82
CA VAL A 124 -0.88 -3.16 -1.73
C VAL A 124 0.47 -3.79 -1.39
N PHE A 125 0.54 -5.13 -1.34
CA PHE A 125 1.78 -5.86 -1.12
C PHE A 125 2.85 -5.51 -2.18
N ILE A 126 2.50 -5.50 -3.47
CA ILE A 126 3.44 -5.13 -4.54
C ILE A 126 3.98 -3.70 -4.34
N VAL A 127 3.11 -2.74 -4.01
CA VAL A 127 3.52 -1.34 -3.79
C VAL A 127 4.48 -1.24 -2.60
N VAL A 128 4.21 -1.96 -1.51
CA VAL A 128 5.07 -2.01 -0.33
C VAL A 128 6.43 -2.63 -0.66
N VAL A 129 6.45 -3.75 -1.39
CA VAL A 129 7.69 -4.39 -1.87
C VAL A 129 8.51 -3.43 -2.73
N PHE A 130 7.85 -2.76 -3.69
CA PHE A 130 8.53 -1.83 -4.59
C PHE A 130 9.13 -0.64 -3.85
N ALA A 131 8.42 -0.07 -2.88
CA ALA A 131 8.94 1.01 -2.04
C ALA A 131 10.14 0.56 -1.18
N GLY A 132 10.07 -0.66 -0.62
CA GLY A 132 11.19 -1.28 0.10
C GLY A 132 12.43 -1.44 -0.78
N LEU A 133 12.26 -1.97 -1.99
CA LEU A 133 13.36 -2.15 -2.97
C LEU A 133 13.97 -0.80 -3.39
N LEU A 134 13.14 0.19 -3.70
CA LEU A 134 13.63 1.52 -4.09
C LEU A 134 14.49 2.16 -2.99
N LEU A 135 14.00 2.16 -1.75
CA LEU A 135 14.72 2.81 -0.66
C LEU A 135 15.96 2.02 -0.24
N SER A 136 15.90 0.70 -0.26
CA SER A 136 17.06 -0.19 -0.08
C SER A 136 18.17 0.11 -1.10
N THR A 137 17.79 0.24 -2.38
CA THR A 137 18.73 0.51 -3.47
C THR A 137 19.37 1.90 -3.29
N ALA A 138 18.58 2.91 -2.95
CA ALA A 138 19.07 4.26 -2.68
C ALA A 138 20.04 4.31 -1.48
N CYS A 139 19.68 3.67 -0.36
CA CYS A 139 20.53 3.59 0.83
C CYS A 139 21.82 2.82 0.56
N SER A 140 21.75 1.74 -0.23
CA SER A 140 22.92 0.95 -0.62
C SER A 140 23.87 1.76 -1.51
N MET A 141 23.35 2.47 -2.51
CA MET A 141 24.16 3.34 -3.38
C MET A 141 24.83 4.46 -2.59
N PHE A 142 24.10 5.06 -1.64
CA PHE A 142 24.66 6.10 -0.77
C PHE A 142 25.81 5.57 0.10
N ALA A 143 25.65 4.39 0.71
CA ALA A 143 26.71 3.75 1.49
C ALA A 143 27.95 3.43 0.64
N THR A 144 27.77 2.92 -0.58
CA THR A 144 28.87 2.64 -1.52
C THR A 144 29.59 3.93 -1.95
N ALA A 145 28.84 5.01 -2.23
CA ALA A 145 29.42 6.30 -2.61
C ALA A 145 30.27 6.90 -1.48
N MET A 146 29.81 6.82 -0.23
CA MET A 146 30.56 7.27 0.95
C MET A 146 31.83 6.46 1.20
N GLY A 147 31.84 5.18 0.81
CA GLY A 147 32.99 4.28 0.94
C GLY A 147 34.07 4.44 -0.14
N GLY A 148 33.92 5.37 -1.08
CA GLY A 148 34.90 5.64 -2.12
C GLY A 148 35.13 4.49 -3.11
N GLY A 149 34.19 3.53 -3.21
CA GLY A 149 34.30 2.37 -4.11
C GLY A 149 35.28 1.28 -3.68
N ALA A 150 35.89 1.39 -2.48
CA ALA A 150 36.76 0.35 -1.95
C ALA A 150 35.92 -0.79 -1.33
N GLU A 151 36.15 -2.02 -1.77
CA GLU A 151 35.59 -3.28 -1.22
C GLU A 151 36.27 -3.63 0.12
N SER A 152 36.20 -2.72 1.09
CA SER A 152 36.65 -3.00 2.46
C SER A 152 35.52 -3.65 3.26
N PHE A 153 35.87 -4.48 4.24
CA PHE A 153 34.90 -5.13 5.14
C PHE A 153 33.92 -4.11 5.76
N ILE A 154 34.41 -2.93 6.15
CA ILE A 154 33.58 -1.85 6.71
C ILE A 154 32.54 -1.35 5.70
N VAL A 155 32.93 -1.21 4.43
CA VAL A 155 32.01 -0.78 3.36
C VAL A 155 30.95 -1.85 3.10
N VAL A 156 31.30 -3.13 3.10
CA VAL A 156 30.35 -4.25 2.96
C VAL A 156 29.34 -4.30 4.11
N VAL A 157 29.81 -4.16 5.35
CA VAL A 157 28.95 -4.07 6.54
C VAL A 157 28.00 -2.87 6.42
N SER A 158 28.54 -1.69 6.10
CA SER A 158 27.74 -0.46 6.01
C SER A 158 26.66 -0.55 4.92
N ARG A 159 26.98 -1.12 3.76
CA ARG A 159 26.04 -1.35 2.66
C ARG A 159 24.94 -2.33 3.06
N THR A 160 25.30 -3.42 3.72
CA THR A 160 24.35 -4.44 4.16
C THR A 160 23.37 -3.88 5.19
N VAL A 161 23.87 -3.19 6.22
CA VAL A 161 23.03 -2.56 7.25
C VAL A 161 22.14 -1.47 6.65
N SER A 162 22.69 -0.62 5.77
CA SER A 162 21.95 0.44 5.10
C SER A 162 20.86 -0.11 4.18
N SER A 163 21.13 -1.22 3.49
CA SER A 163 20.16 -1.93 2.66
C SER A 163 18.98 -2.44 3.48
N VAL A 164 19.26 -3.14 4.59
CA VAL A 164 18.23 -3.68 5.50
C VAL A 164 17.39 -2.55 6.10
N ALA A 165 18.03 -1.46 6.54
CA ALA A 165 17.33 -0.28 7.04
C ALA A 165 16.46 0.37 5.96
N GLY A 166 16.99 0.53 4.75
CA GLY A 166 16.25 1.06 3.60
C GLY A 166 15.04 0.19 3.24
N CYS A 167 15.19 -1.13 3.22
CA CYS A 167 14.07 -2.07 3.03
C CYS A 167 12.97 -1.84 4.07
N ALA A 168 13.33 -1.87 5.36
CA ALA A 168 12.38 -1.76 6.45
C ALA A 168 11.65 -0.41 6.45
N LEU A 169 12.40 0.69 6.25
CA LEU A 169 11.84 2.03 6.17
C LEU A 169 10.95 2.21 4.94
N GLY A 170 11.36 1.73 3.77
CA GLY A 170 10.59 1.86 2.53
C GLY A 170 9.25 1.11 2.62
N CYS A 171 9.30 -0.13 3.13
CA CYS A 171 8.10 -0.93 3.40
C CYS A 171 7.19 -0.25 4.43
N ALA A 172 7.74 0.25 5.54
CA ALA A 172 6.97 0.89 6.61
C ALA A 172 6.32 2.21 6.15
N LEU A 173 7.05 3.07 5.43
CA LEU A 173 6.56 4.34 4.90
C LEU A 173 5.41 4.11 3.91
N ALA A 174 5.55 3.14 3.01
CA ALA A 174 4.51 2.76 2.07
C ALA A 174 3.29 2.17 2.78
N ALA A 175 3.49 1.24 3.71
CA ALA A 175 2.40 0.65 4.49
C ALA A 175 1.66 1.69 5.35
N ALA A 176 2.35 2.69 5.88
CA ALA A 176 1.76 3.78 6.67
C ALA A 176 0.96 4.79 5.82
N ALA A 177 1.27 4.89 4.53
CA ALA A 177 0.51 5.72 3.59
C ALA A 177 -0.87 5.14 3.28
N PHE A 178 -1.03 3.82 3.38
CA PHE A 178 -2.33 3.16 3.25
C PHE A 178 -3.17 3.35 4.52
N ARG A 179 -4.23 4.17 4.40
CA ARG A 179 -5.27 4.31 5.42
C ARG A 179 -6.39 3.30 5.18
N GLU A 180 -7.09 2.92 6.25
CA GLU A 180 -8.35 2.21 6.08
C GLU A 180 -9.34 3.08 5.30
N PRO A 181 -9.88 2.58 4.17
CA PRO A 181 -10.86 3.32 3.39
C PRO A 181 -12.17 3.40 4.17
N ALA A 182 -12.87 4.51 4.03
CA ALA A 182 -14.22 4.62 4.56
C ALA A 182 -15.16 3.75 3.73
N ARG A 183 -16.05 3.03 4.41
CA ARG A 183 -17.06 2.19 3.75
C ARG A 183 -18.39 2.93 3.71
N PHE A 184 -18.95 2.99 2.52
CA PHE A 184 -20.23 3.60 2.27
C PHE A 184 -21.18 2.59 1.66
N LYS A 185 -22.39 2.51 2.19
CA LYS A 185 -23.53 2.02 1.42
C LYS A 185 -24.11 3.17 0.61
N ARG A 186 -24.41 2.90 -0.65
CA ARG A 186 -24.99 3.86 -1.60
C ARG A 186 -26.30 3.34 -2.14
N ARG A 187 -27.33 4.19 -2.15
CA ARG A 187 -28.66 3.89 -2.71
C ARG A 187 -28.90 4.79 -3.92
N PHE A 188 -29.30 4.18 -5.02
CA PHE A 188 -29.57 4.85 -6.29
C PHE A 188 -31.08 5.10 -6.48
N GLU A 189 -31.43 5.89 -7.51
CA GLU A 189 -32.82 6.25 -7.84
C GLU A 189 -33.69 5.04 -8.19
N ASP A 190 -33.11 3.96 -8.70
CA ASP A 190 -33.80 2.72 -9.01
C ASP A 190 -33.99 1.80 -7.80
N GLY A 191 -33.55 2.23 -6.61
CA GLY A 191 -33.59 1.43 -5.38
C GLY A 191 -32.43 0.45 -5.23
N TYR A 192 -31.50 0.40 -6.19
CA TYR A 192 -30.32 -0.45 -6.08
C TYR A 192 -29.41 0.03 -4.95
N GLU A 193 -28.93 -0.93 -4.17
CA GLU A 193 -27.98 -0.70 -3.07
C GLU A 193 -26.66 -1.40 -3.34
N ASN A 194 -25.57 -0.70 -3.08
CA ASN A 194 -24.22 -1.23 -3.22
C ASN A 194 -23.32 -0.72 -2.10
N GLU A 195 -22.31 -1.50 -1.71
CA GLU A 195 -21.27 -1.11 -0.76
C GLU A 195 -20.00 -0.73 -1.53
N ILE A 196 -19.39 0.39 -1.17
CA ILE A 196 -18.14 0.84 -1.78
C ILE A 196 -17.16 1.34 -0.73
N ALA A 197 -15.89 0.97 -0.91
CA ALA A 197 -14.78 1.44 -0.08
C ALA A 197 -14.08 2.61 -0.78
N VAL A 198 -14.02 3.76 -0.13
CA VAL A 198 -13.56 5.02 -0.73
C VAL A 198 -12.41 5.59 0.09
N SER A 199 -11.36 6.05 -0.59
CA SER A 199 -10.24 6.70 0.07
C SER A 199 -10.65 8.06 0.66
N PRO A 200 -10.28 8.38 1.92
CA PRO A 200 -10.68 9.62 2.60
C PRO A 200 -10.18 10.91 1.94
N HIS A 201 -9.11 10.84 1.14
CA HIS A 201 -8.58 12.01 0.44
C HIS A 201 -9.17 12.22 -0.96
N SER A 202 -10.05 11.33 -1.42
CA SER A 202 -10.64 11.44 -2.74
C SER A 202 -11.73 12.52 -2.79
N ALA A 203 -11.90 13.15 -3.96
CA ALA A 203 -13.04 14.04 -4.20
C ALA A 203 -14.38 13.30 -4.04
N VAL A 204 -14.38 11.98 -4.31
CA VAL A 204 -15.54 11.08 -4.13
C VAL A 204 -15.96 11.00 -2.66
N TYR A 205 -15.00 10.93 -1.73
CA TYR A 205 -15.30 10.94 -0.30
C TYR A 205 -16.05 12.21 0.13
N LYS A 206 -15.61 13.37 -0.38
CA LYS A 206 -16.30 14.65 -0.11
C LYS A 206 -17.71 14.64 -0.69
N ALA A 207 -17.87 14.19 -1.93
CA ALA A 207 -19.18 14.09 -2.58
C ALA A 207 -20.12 13.13 -1.83
N TYR A 208 -19.66 11.95 -1.42
CA TYR A 208 -20.49 11.02 -0.64
C TYR A 208 -20.84 11.54 0.75
N ARG A 209 -20.06 12.46 1.32
CA ARG A 209 -20.40 13.11 2.58
C ARG A 209 -21.59 14.07 2.43
N GLU A 210 -21.79 14.67 1.26
CA GLU A 210 -22.92 15.57 0.98
C GLU A 210 -24.26 14.83 0.90
N PHE A 211 -24.26 13.57 0.47
CA PHE A 211 -25.47 12.72 0.40
C PHE A 211 -25.66 11.84 1.64
N MET A 212 -24.87 12.06 2.69
CA MET A 212 -24.83 11.18 3.85
C MET A 212 -26.09 11.31 4.70
N VAL A 213 -26.73 10.18 4.97
CA VAL A 213 -27.87 10.08 5.88
C VAL A 213 -27.50 9.26 7.13
N GLY A 214 -28.10 9.63 8.26
CA GLY A 214 -27.94 8.90 9.52
C GLY A 214 -28.52 7.48 9.41
N LYS A 215 -28.03 6.58 10.27
CA LYS A 215 -28.43 5.15 10.25
C LYS A 215 -29.95 4.94 10.29
N LYS A 216 -30.66 5.69 11.14
CA LYS A 216 -32.13 5.62 11.26
C LYS A 216 -32.85 6.02 9.96
N ALA A 217 -32.35 7.03 9.25
CA ALA A 217 -32.91 7.48 7.97
C ALA A 217 -32.57 6.50 6.82
N TRP A 218 -31.40 5.86 6.90
CA TRP A 218 -31.01 4.82 5.94
C TRP A 218 -31.93 3.59 6.03
N GLU A 219 -32.13 3.08 7.25
CA GLU A 219 -32.96 1.90 7.54
C GLU A 219 -34.46 2.14 7.29
N SER A 220 -34.94 3.37 7.47
CA SER A 220 -36.35 3.70 7.27
C SER A 220 -36.75 3.91 5.81
N GLY A 221 -35.81 3.93 4.88
CA GLY A 221 -36.09 4.20 3.47
C GLY A 221 -36.45 5.67 3.15
N ARG A 222 -36.54 6.54 4.17
CA ARG A 222 -37.05 7.91 4.02
C ARG A 222 -35.91 8.91 3.77
N ARG A 223 -36.09 9.77 2.76
CA ARG A 223 -35.25 10.95 2.52
C ARG A 223 -35.55 12.01 3.59
N GLN A 224 -34.97 11.84 4.78
CA GLN A 224 -35.10 12.76 5.92
C GLN A 224 -36.51 12.84 6.55
N ASP A 225 -36.55 13.08 7.85
CA ASP A 225 -37.62 13.85 8.51
C ASP A 225 -37.18 15.32 8.53
#